data_AF-S2E4G9-F1
#
_entry.id   AF-S2E4G9-F1
#
_cell.length_a   1.000
_cell.length_b   1.000
_cell.length_c   1.000
_cell.angle_alpha   90.00
_cell.angle_beta   90.00
_cell.angle_gamma   90.00
#
_symmetry.space_group_name_H-M   'P 1'
#
loop_
_entity.id
_entity.type
_entity.pdbx_description
1 polymer ?
#
loop_
_entity_poly.entity_id
_entity_poly.type
_entity_poly.pdbx_seq_one_letter_code
_entity_poly.pdbx_strand_id
1 'polypeptide(L)'
;MKNETKFDPKLIEEMIKFSKHVMDAPKLVSAPDEISLEITPHDIVQEIDKTRLLHYRPLTDKQHKTPLLISYALINRYHILDIQPEKSWVRNLLLQGFDVYMLDWGSPTSMDKYLDFDDYVNGYLDSSVEYIKNESSTEKISLQGYCTGATIATAYTALHPESVKNYIATAPVIDGWRDTTVISNLAKHMDVDKMVEIIGNMPPEFMYYCFSVLKPFEQGIEKYVNFFKNIENKKFVDNFLRVEKWLGDTPPIPGELFRQWIKDIYQENLLIQNKMYVGGSLIDLKKINMPLFTQVAVGDHLVSPECSMPLHYAVGSEDKTLKIYPTGHVGMIASSLSQNKVLPELGKWLEERS
;
A
#
# COMPACT_ATOMS: atom_id res chain seq x y z
N MET A 1 30.03 35.69 -39.30
CA MET A 1 30.07 34.79 -38.12
C MET A 1 29.15 33.60 -38.39
N LYS A 2 29.71 32.47 -38.82
CA LYS A 2 28.96 31.20 -38.90
C LYS A 2 29.20 30.49 -37.56
N ASN A 3 28.18 30.45 -36.70
CA ASN A 3 28.18 29.52 -35.57
C ASN A 3 27.99 28.12 -36.15
N GLU A 4 29.07 27.40 -36.38
CA GLU A 4 29.01 25.95 -36.55
C GLU A 4 28.65 25.36 -35.19
N THR A 5 27.38 25.03 -35.01
CA THR A 5 26.89 24.24 -33.89
C THR A 5 27.56 22.86 -33.98
N LYS A 6 28.72 22.68 -33.36
CA LYS A 6 29.35 21.37 -33.20
C LYS A 6 28.49 20.55 -32.25
N PHE A 7 27.61 19.73 -32.81
CA PHE A 7 26.89 18.72 -32.04
C PHE A 7 27.88 17.67 -31.54
N ASP A 8 27.80 17.34 -30.25
CA ASP A 8 28.61 16.30 -29.64
C ASP A 8 28.28 14.95 -30.31
N PRO A 9 29.26 14.25 -30.92
CA PRO A 9 29.04 12.95 -31.56
C PRO A 9 28.39 11.93 -30.64
N LYS A 10 28.65 11.98 -29.33
CA LYS A 10 28.01 11.10 -28.34
C LYS A 10 26.52 11.40 -28.22
N LEU A 11 26.14 12.67 -28.27
CA LEU A 11 24.73 13.08 -28.21
C LEU A 11 23.97 12.59 -29.45
N ILE A 12 24.60 12.65 -30.63
CA ILE A 12 24.02 12.12 -31.88
C ILE A 12 23.85 10.60 -31.79
N GLU A 13 24.86 9.90 -31.28
CA GLU A 13 24.80 8.45 -31.08
C GLU A 13 23.69 8.04 -30.10
N GLU A 14 23.57 8.74 -28.97
CA GLU A 14 22.50 8.53 -27.99
C GLU A 14 21.11 8.78 -28.60
N MET A 15 20.95 9.84 -29.39
CA MET A 15 19.69 10.15 -30.08
C MET A 15 19.32 9.08 -31.11
N ILE A 16 20.29 8.60 -31.90
CA ILE A 16 20.08 7.51 -32.86
C ILE A 16 19.70 6.22 -32.13
N LYS A 17 20.39 5.89 -31.04
CA LYS A 17 20.10 4.71 -30.22
C LYS A 17 18.69 4.78 -29.62
N PHE A 18 18.31 5.93 -29.07
CA PHE A 18 16.96 6.15 -28.54
C PHE A 18 15.90 6.03 -29.64
N SER A 19 16.10 6.63 -30.81
CA SER A 19 15.17 6.52 -31.94
C SER A 19 15.01 5.08 -32.40
N LYS A 20 16.10 4.29 -32.43
CA LYS A 20 16.05 2.87 -32.77
C LYS A 20 15.25 2.08 -31.73
N HIS A 21 15.50 2.32 -30.44
CA HIS A 21 14.75 1.69 -29.35
C HIS A 21 13.25 1.97 -29.44
N VAL A 22 12.84 3.19 -29.79
CA VAL A 22 11.43 3.53 -30.02
C VAL A 22 10.85 2.75 -31.21
N MET A 23 11.59 2.64 -32.32
CA MET A 23 11.14 1.89 -33.51
C MET A 23 11.03 0.38 -33.27
N ASP A 24 11.94 -0.19 -32.46
CA ASP A 24 11.96 -1.62 -32.16
C ASP A 24 11.06 -2.01 -30.98
N ALA A 25 10.43 -1.04 -30.30
CA ALA A 25 9.55 -1.28 -29.16
C ALA A 25 8.44 -2.32 -29.43
N PRO A 26 7.71 -2.32 -30.56
CA PRO A 26 6.69 -3.34 -30.84
C PRO A 26 7.24 -4.77 -30.96
N LYS A 27 8.55 -4.95 -31.14
CA LYS A 27 9.21 -6.27 -31.20
C LYS A 27 9.77 -6.73 -29.86
N LEU A 28 10.11 -5.77 -28.99
CA LEU A 28 10.81 -6.01 -27.72
C LEU A 28 9.86 -6.02 -26.52
N VAL A 29 8.66 -5.47 -26.69
CA VAL A 29 7.63 -5.36 -25.65
C VAL A 29 6.56 -6.40 -25.90
N SER A 30 6.43 -7.34 -24.99
CA SER A 30 5.34 -8.33 -24.98
C SER A 30 3.98 -7.62 -24.89
N ALA A 31 2.93 -8.25 -25.41
CA ALA A 31 1.58 -7.69 -25.22
C ALA A 31 1.23 -7.66 -23.72
N PRO A 32 0.49 -6.64 -23.21
CA PRO A 32 0.13 -6.54 -21.80
C PRO A 32 -0.59 -7.80 -21.23
N ASP A 33 -1.32 -8.50 -22.09
CA ASP A 33 -2.05 -9.73 -21.76
C ASP A 33 -1.13 -10.95 -21.58
N GLU A 34 0.07 -10.93 -22.16
CA GLU A 34 1.07 -12.01 -22.04
C GLU A 34 1.87 -11.95 -20.73
N ILE A 35 1.69 -10.88 -19.96
CA ILE A 35 2.42 -10.67 -18.71
C ILE A 35 1.65 -11.29 -17.57
N SER A 36 2.08 -12.49 -17.18
CA SER A 36 1.62 -13.16 -15.97
C SER A 36 2.27 -12.55 -14.73
N LEU A 37 1.46 -12.23 -13.73
CA LEU A 37 1.97 -12.02 -12.38
C LEU A 37 2.33 -13.40 -11.81
N GLU A 38 3.55 -13.54 -11.33
CA GLU A 38 4.02 -14.75 -10.65
C GLU A 38 3.65 -14.67 -9.17
N ILE A 39 2.34 -14.76 -8.92
CA ILE A 39 1.74 -14.60 -7.59
C ILE A 39 2.12 -15.79 -6.73
N THR A 40 2.46 -15.53 -5.47
CA THR A 40 2.73 -16.57 -4.49
C THR A 40 1.49 -17.45 -4.28
N PRO A 41 1.61 -18.79 -4.32
CA PRO A 41 0.48 -19.68 -4.17
C PRO A 41 -0.28 -19.43 -2.86
N HIS A 42 -1.59 -19.30 -2.96
CA HIS A 42 -2.50 -19.07 -1.83
C HIS A 42 -3.84 -19.74 -2.11
N ASP A 43 -4.59 -19.95 -1.03
CA ASP A 43 -5.95 -20.44 -1.04
C ASP A 43 -6.88 -19.34 -0.52
N ILE A 44 -8.09 -19.24 -1.06
CA ILE A 44 -9.12 -18.34 -0.53
C ILE A 44 -9.82 -19.09 0.58
N VAL A 45 -9.68 -18.61 1.82
CA VAL A 45 -10.16 -19.32 3.02
C VAL A 45 -11.46 -18.73 3.57
N GLN A 46 -11.78 -17.49 3.21
CA GLN A 46 -13.04 -16.82 3.56
C GLN A 46 -13.43 -15.84 2.46
N GLU A 47 -14.72 -15.76 2.16
CA GLU A 47 -15.28 -14.74 1.28
C GLU A 47 -16.48 -14.09 1.97
N ILE A 48 -16.46 -12.76 2.09
CA ILE A 48 -17.56 -11.96 2.60
C ILE A 48 -17.81 -10.84 1.60
N ASP A 49 -18.99 -10.86 0.99
CA ASP A 49 -19.35 -9.92 -0.06
C ASP A 49 -18.34 -9.95 -1.23
N LYS A 50 -17.59 -8.87 -1.49
CA LYS A 50 -16.52 -8.84 -2.51
C LYS A 50 -15.14 -9.03 -1.88
N THR A 51 -15.05 -9.12 -0.55
CA THR A 51 -13.80 -9.29 0.16
C THR A 51 -13.41 -10.76 0.24
N ARG A 52 -12.10 -11.03 0.16
CA ARG A 52 -11.55 -12.38 0.20
C ARG A 52 -10.37 -12.41 1.16
N LEU A 53 -10.33 -13.40 2.04
CA LEU A 53 -9.17 -13.67 2.88
C LEU A 53 -8.30 -14.70 2.17
N LEU A 54 -7.07 -14.31 1.85
CA LEU A 54 -6.10 -15.15 1.18
C LEU A 54 -5.15 -15.73 2.23
N HIS A 55 -5.01 -17.05 2.28
CA HIS A 55 -4.01 -17.74 3.09
C HIS A 55 -2.90 -18.26 2.20
N TYR A 56 -1.68 -17.76 2.39
CA TYR A 56 -0.56 -18.14 1.54
C TYR A 56 0.06 -19.46 1.99
N ARG A 57 0.43 -20.29 1.01
CA ARG A 57 1.03 -21.60 1.29
C ARG A 57 2.43 -21.42 1.89
N PRO A 58 2.76 -22.15 2.97
CA PRO A 58 4.06 -22.04 3.62
C PRO A 58 5.20 -22.40 2.67
N LEU A 59 6.34 -21.74 2.85
CA LEU A 59 7.59 -22.03 2.13
C LEU A 59 8.67 -22.64 3.02
N THR A 60 8.35 -22.88 4.29
CA THR A 60 9.24 -23.46 5.30
C THR A 60 8.48 -24.54 6.09
N ASP A 61 9.21 -25.56 6.56
CA ASP A 61 8.61 -26.64 7.37
C ASP A 61 8.23 -26.18 8.79
N LYS A 62 8.92 -25.16 9.30
CA LYS A 62 8.66 -24.56 10.61
C LYS A 62 8.08 -23.17 10.40
N GLN A 63 6.96 -22.91 11.06
CA GLN A 63 6.33 -21.61 11.08
C GLN A 63 6.29 -21.04 12.51
N HIS A 64 6.25 -19.71 12.61
CA HIS A 64 5.94 -19.01 13.85
C HIS A 64 4.50 -19.29 14.28
N LYS A 65 4.23 -19.25 15.59
CA LYS A 65 2.92 -19.62 16.13
C LYS A 65 1.84 -18.58 15.87
N THR A 66 2.22 -17.29 15.87
CA THR A 66 1.28 -16.18 15.69
C THR A 66 1.12 -15.89 14.19
N PRO A 67 -0.10 -16.03 13.63
CA PRO A 67 -0.36 -15.65 12.25
C PRO A 67 -0.19 -14.14 12.02
N LEU A 68 0.07 -13.75 10.77
CA LEU A 68 0.18 -12.37 10.32
C LEU A 68 -0.89 -12.07 9.27
N LEU A 69 -1.81 -11.15 9.60
CA LEU A 69 -2.75 -10.59 8.63
C LEU A 69 -2.23 -9.28 8.06
N ILE A 70 -2.29 -9.12 6.74
CA ILE A 70 -1.96 -7.89 6.04
C ILE A 70 -3.25 -7.22 5.53
N SER A 71 -3.51 -6.02 6.04
CA SER A 71 -4.51 -5.04 5.57
C SER A 71 -3.82 -4.05 4.64
N TYR A 72 -3.99 -4.25 3.33
CA TYR A 72 -3.35 -3.39 2.31
C TYR A 72 -4.19 -2.14 2.01
N ALA A 73 -3.63 -1.24 1.20
CA ALA A 73 -4.29 -0.01 0.80
C ALA A 73 -5.61 -0.27 0.06
N LEU A 74 -6.61 0.60 0.27
CA LEU A 74 -7.83 0.63 -0.55
C LEU A 74 -7.57 1.07 -1.99
N ILE A 75 -6.39 1.62 -2.27
CA ILE A 75 -6.01 2.14 -3.58
C ILE A 75 -5.06 1.16 -4.26
N ASN A 76 -5.46 0.71 -5.45
CA ASN A 76 -4.83 -0.36 -6.25
C ASN A 76 -4.83 -1.72 -5.55
N ARG A 77 -4.76 -2.82 -6.31
CA ARG A 77 -4.86 -4.17 -5.73
C ARG A 77 -3.65 -4.60 -4.89
N TYR A 78 -3.89 -5.57 -4.01
CA TYR A 78 -2.92 -6.18 -3.10
C TYR A 78 -1.68 -6.76 -3.78
N HIS A 79 -1.75 -7.04 -5.08
CA HIS A 79 -0.67 -7.60 -5.88
C HIS A 79 0.63 -6.77 -5.81
N ILE A 80 0.60 -5.48 -5.43
CA ILE A 80 1.81 -4.70 -5.17
C ILE A 80 2.75 -5.34 -4.15
N LEU A 81 2.18 -6.07 -3.18
CA LEU A 81 2.92 -6.80 -2.14
C LEU A 81 3.45 -8.15 -2.66
N ASP A 82 3.14 -8.53 -3.91
CA ASP A 82 3.45 -9.84 -4.49
C ASP A 82 3.64 -9.80 -6.03
N ILE A 83 4.18 -8.71 -6.59
CA ILE A 83 4.26 -8.50 -8.06
C ILE A 83 5.16 -9.52 -8.76
N GLN A 84 6.28 -9.83 -8.14
CA GLN A 84 7.28 -10.76 -8.66
C GLN A 84 8.02 -11.45 -7.52
N PRO A 85 8.51 -12.70 -7.70
CA PRO A 85 9.12 -13.46 -6.62
C PRO A 85 10.28 -12.74 -5.92
N GLU A 86 11.15 -12.02 -6.65
CA GLU A 86 12.33 -11.39 -6.04
C GLU A 86 12.03 -10.04 -5.36
N LYS A 87 10.80 -9.53 -5.47
CA LYS A 87 10.34 -8.30 -4.82
C LYS A 87 9.01 -8.49 -4.08
N SER A 88 8.64 -9.73 -3.83
CA SER A 88 7.40 -10.05 -3.12
C SER A 88 7.61 -9.88 -1.62
N TRP A 89 6.80 -9.01 -1.03
CA TRP A 89 6.73 -8.81 0.42
C TRP A 89 6.23 -10.08 1.11
N VAL A 90 5.17 -10.67 0.56
CA VAL A 90 4.56 -11.90 1.07
C VAL A 90 5.53 -13.06 1.03
N ARG A 91 6.15 -13.32 -0.12
CA ARG A 91 7.10 -14.42 -0.29
C ARG A 91 8.28 -14.32 0.68
N ASN A 92 8.78 -13.11 0.92
CA ASN A 92 9.88 -12.89 1.85
C ASN A 92 9.48 -13.25 3.29
N LEU A 93 8.29 -12.84 3.74
CA LEU A 93 7.76 -13.21 5.06
C LEU A 93 7.54 -14.73 5.20
N LEU A 94 7.02 -15.39 4.16
CA LEU A 94 6.87 -16.85 4.14
C LEU A 94 8.22 -17.57 4.24
N LEU A 95 9.26 -17.07 3.57
CA LEU A 95 10.62 -17.61 3.67
C LEU A 95 11.26 -17.40 5.05
N GLN A 96 10.79 -16.40 5.79
CA GLN A 96 11.16 -16.17 7.19
C GLN A 96 10.33 -17.03 8.16
N GLY A 97 9.36 -17.81 7.67
CA GLY A 97 8.56 -18.72 8.49
C GLY A 97 7.30 -18.12 9.09
N PHE A 98 6.84 -16.95 8.64
CA PHE A 98 5.55 -16.41 9.07
C PHE A 98 4.38 -17.13 8.38
N ASP A 99 3.28 -17.31 9.10
CA ASP A 99 2.00 -17.74 8.53
C ASP A 99 1.23 -16.51 8.07
N VAL A 100 1.11 -16.31 6.75
CA VAL A 100 0.72 -15.02 6.17
C VAL A 100 -0.67 -15.09 5.54
N TYR A 101 -1.50 -14.14 5.94
CA TYR A 101 -2.81 -13.86 5.38
C TYR A 101 -2.82 -12.47 4.74
N MET A 102 -3.56 -12.31 3.65
CA MET A 102 -3.84 -11.01 3.03
C MET A 102 -5.34 -10.83 2.91
N LEU A 103 -5.84 -9.70 3.40
CA LEU A 103 -7.22 -9.31 3.16
C LEU A 103 -7.29 -8.66 1.79
N ASP A 104 -7.97 -9.26 0.82
CA ASP A 104 -8.32 -8.64 -0.45
C ASP A 104 -9.67 -7.92 -0.35
N TRP A 105 -9.69 -6.59 -0.46
CA TRP A 105 -10.90 -5.76 -0.40
C TRP A 105 -11.85 -5.98 -1.57
N GLY A 106 -11.40 -6.61 -2.67
CA GLY A 106 -12.22 -6.83 -3.85
C GLY A 106 -12.46 -5.58 -4.67
N SER A 107 -13.64 -5.48 -5.29
CA SER A 107 -14.00 -4.36 -6.16
C SER A 107 -15.43 -3.91 -5.88
N PRO A 108 -15.61 -2.74 -5.23
CA PRO A 108 -16.93 -2.19 -4.97
C PRO A 108 -17.73 -1.97 -6.26
N THR A 109 -19.02 -2.22 -6.17
CA THR A 109 -20.03 -1.91 -7.17
C THR A 109 -20.74 -0.61 -6.80
N SER A 110 -21.57 -0.08 -7.70
CA SER A 110 -22.36 1.14 -7.43
C SER A 110 -23.32 1.00 -6.24
N MET A 111 -23.69 -0.23 -5.86
CA MET A 111 -24.52 -0.52 -4.69
C MET A 111 -23.78 -0.31 -3.38
N ASP A 112 -22.45 -0.42 -3.41
CA ASP A 112 -21.59 -0.38 -2.22
C ASP A 112 -21.23 1.06 -1.81
N LYS A 113 -21.81 2.08 -2.44
CA LYS A 113 -21.46 3.50 -2.20
C LYS A 113 -21.72 4.00 -0.79
N TYR A 114 -22.53 3.28 -0.02
CA TYR A 114 -22.85 3.60 1.36
C TYR A 114 -21.93 2.92 2.37
N LEU A 115 -21.01 2.05 1.92
CA LEU A 115 -20.04 1.45 2.83
C LEU A 115 -19.13 2.53 3.40
N ASP A 116 -18.92 2.51 4.71
CA ASP A 116 -18.12 3.48 5.46
C ASP A 116 -16.93 2.82 6.20
N PHE A 117 -16.25 3.53 7.11
CA PHE A 117 -15.15 2.91 7.87
C PHE A 117 -15.60 1.74 8.75
N ASP A 118 -16.82 1.76 9.28
CA ASP A 118 -17.33 0.70 10.15
C ASP A 118 -17.43 -0.63 9.42
N ASP A 119 -17.95 -0.61 8.20
CA ASP A 119 -18.02 -1.80 7.35
C ASP A 119 -16.64 -2.41 7.10
N TYR A 120 -15.62 -1.56 6.89
CA TYR A 120 -14.26 -2.02 6.64
C TYR A 120 -13.51 -2.46 7.90
N VAL A 121 -13.71 -1.77 9.02
CA VAL A 121 -13.03 -2.04 10.29
C VAL A 121 -13.71 -3.18 11.05
N ASN A 122 -15.00 -3.03 11.37
CA ASN A 122 -15.76 -3.95 12.21
C ASN A 122 -16.53 -5.01 11.39
N GLY A 123 -16.72 -4.79 10.09
CA GLY A 123 -17.25 -5.82 9.18
C GLY A 123 -16.14 -6.72 8.65
N TYR A 124 -15.39 -6.24 7.66
CA TYR A 124 -14.48 -7.08 6.87
C TYR A 124 -13.18 -7.44 7.60
N LEU A 125 -12.50 -6.47 8.23
CA LEU A 125 -11.24 -6.72 8.91
C LEU A 125 -11.45 -7.57 10.17
N ASP A 126 -12.41 -7.22 11.03
CA ASP A 126 -12.75 -8.00 12.23
C ASP A 126 -13.12 -9.45 11.89
N SER A 127 -13.99 -9.66 10.89
CA SER A 127 -14.37 -11.00 10.45
C SER A 127 -13.18 -11.84 9.98
N SER A 128 -12.17 -11.20 9.37
CA SER A 128 -10.94 -11.86 8.93
C SER A 128 -10.05 -12.21 10.13
N VAL A 129 -9.96 -11.32 11.11
CA VAL A 129 -9.19 -11.57 12.34
C VAL A 129 -9.81 -12.72 13.14
N GLU A 130 -11.12 -12.73 13.30
CA GLU A 130 -11.84 -13.82 14.00
C GLU A 130 -11.73 -15.14 13.25
N TYR A 131 -11.78 -15.15 11.91
CA TYR A 131 -11.52 -16.36 11.13
C TYR A 131 -10.13 -16.92 11.45
N ILE A 132 -9.09 -16.08 11.38
CA ILE A 132 -7.71 -16.52 11.62
C ILE A 132 -7.56 -17.04 13.04
N LYS A 133 -8.07 -16.31 14.05
CA LYS A 133 -8.00 -16.74 15.46
C LYS A 133 -8.60 -18.12 15.67
N ASN A 134 -9.74 -18.40 15.04
CA ASN A 134 -10.40 -19.69 15.13
C ASN A 134 -9.60 -20.80 14.42
N GLU A 135 -9.13 -20.54 13.21
CA GLU A 135 -8.37 -21.52 12.41
C GLU A 135 -7.02 -21.87 13.07
N SER A 136 -6.30 -20.86 13.57
CA SER A 136 -4.98 -21.05 14.21
C SER A 136 -5.07 -21.40 15.70
N SER A 137 -6.28 -21.40 16.28
CA SER A 137 -6.49 -21.56 17.73
C SER A 137 -5.65 -20.57 18.56
N THR A 138 -5.55 -19.32 18.11
CA THR A 138 -4.83 -18.24 18.81
C THR A 138 -5.77 -17.14 19.26
N GLU A 139 -5.58 -16.62 20.47
CA GLU A 139 -6.39 -15.50 20.99
C GLU A 139 -6.08 -14.15 20.29
N LYS A 140 -4.89 -14.03 19.70
CA LYS A 140 -4.41 -12.78 19.08
C LYS A 140 -3.57 -13.07 17.86
N ILE A 141 -3.63 -12.18 16.87
CA ILE A 141 -2.80 -12.24 15.66
C ILE A 141 -1.82 -11.07 15.57
N SER A 142 -0.81 -11.19 14.72
CA SER A 142 -0.05 -10.03 14.26
C SER A 142 -0.83 -9.36 13.12
N LEU A 143 -0.95 -8.04 13.17
CA LEU A 143 -1.66 -7.25 12.15
C LEU A 143 -0.71 -6.26 11.51
N GLN A 144 -0.55 -6.32 10.19
CA GLN A 144 0.16 -5.33 9.41
C GLN A 144 -0.83 -4.51 8.59
N GLY A 145 -0.70 -3.19 8.66
CA GLY A 145 -1.39 -2.26 7.78
C GLY A 145 -0.42 -1.60 6.79
N TYR A 146 -0.87 -1.37 5.55
CA TYR A 146 -0.12 -0.59 4.55
C TYR A 146 -0.96 0.59 4.00
N CYS A 147 -0.40 1.81 4.03
CA CYS A 147 -1.05 3.02 3.54
C CYS A 147 -2.44 3.23 4.19
N THR A 148 -3.52 3.39 3.42
CA THR A 148 -4.89 3.47 3.96
C THR A 148 -5.33 2.22 4.69
N GLY A 149 -4.81 1.04 4.33
CA GLY A 149 -5.00 -0.20 5.08
C GLY A 149 -4.41 -0.13 6.49
N ALA A 150 -3.37 0.70 6.70
CA ALA A 150 -2.85 1.00 8.03
C ALA A 150 -3.71 2.00 8.79
N THR A 151 -4.42 2.90 8.13
CA THR A 151 -5.43 3.74 8.79
C THR A 151 -6.56 2.89 9.34
N ILE A 152 -7.09 1.96 8.52
CA ILE A 152 -8.11 0.98 8.92
C ILE A 152 -7.57 0.08 10.05
N ALA A 153 -6.37 -0.48 9.89
CA ALA A 153 -5.77 -1.35 10.91
C ALA A 153 -5.46 -0.61 12.22
N THR A 154 -5.10 0.68 12.17
CA THR A 154 -4.95 1.52 13.38
C THR A 154 -6.30 1.68 14.08
N ALA A 155 -7.36 2.01 13.34
CA ALA A 155 -8.70 2.14 13.90
C ALA A 155 -9.15 0.82 14.55
N TYR A 156 -8.99 -0.30 13.82
CA TYR A 156 -9.26 -1.64 14.33
C TYR A 156 -8.49 -1.95 15.61
N THR A 157 -7.18 -1.74 15.61
CA THR A 157 -6.31 -2.07 16.76
C THR A 157 -6.66 -1.25 18.00
N ALA A 158 -7.14 -0.01 17.82
CA ALA A 158 -7.59 0.83 18.93
C ALA A 158 -8.96 0.39 19.49
N LEU A 159 -9.84 -0.15 18.65
CA LEU A 159 -11.16 -0.64 19.04
C LEU A 159 -11.11 -2.06 19.63
N HIS A 160 -10.26 -2.93 19.09
CA HIS A 160 -10.13 -4.36 19.44
C HIS A 160 -8.71 -4.74 19.87
N PRO A 161 -8.12 -4.06 20.88
CA PRO A 161 -6.75 -4.33 21.31
C PRO A 161 -6.54 -5.75 21.87
N GLU A 162 -7.61 -6.40 22.31
CA GLU A 162 -7.64 -7.78 22.76
C GLU A 162 -7.42 -8.80 21.64
N SER A 163 -7.60 -8.44 20.37
CA SER A 163 -7.41 -9.35 19.21
C SER A 163 -6.06 -9.18 18.51
N VAL A 164 -5.28 -8.14 18.84
CA VAL A 164 -3.99 -7.84 18.20
C VAL A 164 -2.82 -8.08 19.16
N LYS A 165 -1.89 -8.96 18.74
CA LYS A 165 -0.66 -9.30 19.48
C LYS A 165 0.47 -8.33 19.16
N ASN A 166 0.68 -8.05 17.88
CA ASN A 166 1.73 -7.17 17.36
C ASN A 166 1.11 -6.29 16.27
N TYR A 167 1.32 -4.99 16.31
CA TYR A 167 0.84 -4.07 15.27
C TYR A 167 1.99 -3.51 14.44
N ILE A 168 1.88 -3.63 13.12
CA ILE A 168 2.86 -3.12 12.16
C ILE A 168 2.18 -2.09 11.27
N ALA A 169 2.68 -0.87 11.28
CA ALA A 169 2.13 0.24 10.50
C ALA A 169 3.14 0.68 9.44
N THR A 170 2.88 0.33 8.18
CA THR A 170 3.75 0.62 7.04
C THR A 170 3.20 1.81 6.24
N ALA A 171 3.91 2.94 6.24
CA ALA A 171 3.47 4.20 5.63
C ALA A 171 2.02 4.62 5.97
N PRO A 172 1.62 4.63 7.26
CA PRO A 172 0.23 4.88 7.64
C PRO A 172 -0.19 6.34 7.43
N VAL A 173 -1.45 6.57 7.04
CA VAL A 173 -2.05 7.91 6.99
C VAL A 173 -2.73 8.21 8.33
N ILE A 174 -2.15 9.09 9.14
CA ILE A 174 -2.54 9.28 10.55
C ILE A 174 -2.79 10.74 10.90
N ASP A 175 -1.83 11.63 10.61
CA ASP A 175 -1.95 13.08 10.83
C ASP A 175 -2.01 13.80 9.49
N GLY A 176 -3.22 13.91 8.93
CA GLY A 176 -3.43 14.49 7.60
C GLY A 176 -3.03 15.96 7.54
N TRP A 177 -3.10 16.71 8.64
CA TRP A 177 -2.66 18.11 8.68
C TRP A 177 -1.15 18.27 8.48
N ARG A 178 -0.36 17.32 8.98
CA ARG A 178 1.10 17.31 8.80
C ARG A 178 1.57 16.74 7.47
N ASP A 179 0.69 16.07 6.73
CA ASP A 179 1.02 15.54 5.41
C ASP A 179 1.33 16.68 4.42
N THR A 180 2.58 16.72 3.94
CA THR A 180 3.15 17.77 3.09
C THR A 180 3.00 17.50 1.59
N THR A 181 2.34 16.41 1.22
CA THR A 181 2.20 16.00 -0.18
C THR A 181 1.16 16.83 -0.96
N VAL A 182 1.30 16.82 -2.29
CA VAL A 182 0.33 17.47 -3.19
C VAL A 182 -1.07 16.86 -3.04
N ILE A 183 -1.15 15.55 -2.79
CA ILE A 183 -2.41 14.83 -2.61
C ILE A 183 -3.10 15.21 -1.32
N SER A 184 -2.36 15.31 -0.22
CA SER A 184 -2.88 15.87 1.03
C SER A 184 -3.45 17.27 0.83
N ASN A 185 -2.76 18.13 0.08
CA ASN A 185 -3.26 19.47 -0.20
C ASN A 185 -4.56 19.45 -1.02
N LEU A 186 -4.69 18.53 -1.99
CA LEU A 186 -5.94 18.33 -2.74
C LEU A 186 -7.08 17.84 -1.82
N ALA A 187 -6.81 16.85 -0.97
CA ALA A 187 -7.76 16.29 0.00
C ALA A 187 -8.28 17.34 1.00
N LYS A 188 -7.38 18.21 1.50
CA LYS A 188 -7.73 19.30 2.44
C LYS A 188 -8.69 20.33 1.87
N HIS A 189 -8.67 20.56 0.56
CA HIS A 189 -9.41 21.65 -0.08
C HIS A 189 -10.57 21.20 -0.98
N MET A 190 -10.77 19.90 -1.16
CA MET A 190 -11.87 19.39 -1.97
C MET A 190 -13.21 19.44 -1.24
N ASP A 191 -14.27 19.72 -1.98
CA ASP A 191 -15.65 19.54 -1.52
C ASP A 191 -16.06 18.08 -1.75
N VAL A 192 -15.65 17.20 -0.82
CA VAL A 192 -15.87 15.76 -0.93
C VAL A 192 -17.35 15.39 -0.84
N ASP A 193 -18.15 16.18 -0.10
CA ASP A 193 -19.58 15.93 0.02
C ASP A 193 -20.28 16.04 -1.35
N LYS A 194 -20.02 17.12 -2.10
CA LYS A 194 -20.57 17.26 -3.46
C LYS A 194 -20.02 16.22 -4.43
N MET A 195 -18.73 15.88 -4.30
CA MET A 195 -18.09 14.90 -5.18
C MET A 195 -18.75 13.52 -5.03
N VAL A 196 -18.96 13.06 -3.80
CA VAL A 196 -19.61 11.78 -3.50
C VAL A 196 -21.10 11.82 -3.84
N GLU A 197 -21.79 12.94 -3.60
CA GLU A 197 -23.21 13.09 -3.97
C GLU A 197 -23.43 12.93 -5.49
N ILE A 198 -22.52 13.47 -6.31
CA ILE A 198 -22.63 13.43 -7.77
C ILE A 198 -22.19 12.08 -8.34
N ILE A 199 -21.06 11.54 -7.85
CA ILE A 199 -20.39 10.39 -8.50
C ILE A 199 -20.75 9.06 -7.82
N GLY A 200 -21.18 9.08 -6.55
CA GLY A 200 -21.40 7.89 -5.74
C GLY A 200 -20.07 7.31 -5.26
N ASN A 201 -19.48 6.40 -6.01
CA ASN A 201 -18.16 5.85 -5.70
C ASN A 201 -17.06 6.71 -6.32
N MET A 202 -15.93 6.84 -5.64
CA MET A 202 -14.78 7.47 -6.25
C MET A 202 -14.21 6.60 -7.37
N PRO A 203 -14.16 7.13 -8.60
CA PRO A 203 -13.81 6.33 -9.76
C PRO A 203 -12.29 6.13 -9.83
N PRO A 204 -11.82 5.01 -10.40
CA PRO A 204 -10.40 4.73 -10.61
C PRO A 204 -9.65 5.90 -11.27
N GLU A 205 -10.26 6.54 -12.28
CA GLU A 205 -9.74 7.67 -13.06
C GLU A 205 -9.30 8.84 -12.17
N PHE A 206 -10.02 9.07 -11.06
CA PHE A 206 -9.66 10.11 -10.11
C PHE A 206 -8.37 9.76 -9.37
N MET A 207 -8.17 8.49 -9.00
CA MET A 207 -6.92 8.03 -8.38
C MET A 207 -5.74 8.11 -9.36
N TYR A 208 -5.93 7.76 -10.63
CA TYR A 208 -4.88 7.96 -11.65
C TYR A 208 -4.48 9.43 -11.79
N TYR A 209 -5.47 10.33 -11.82
CA TYR A 209 -5.21 11.76 -11.85
C TYR A 209 -4.35 12.18 -10.65
N CYS A 210 -4.73 11.77 -9.44
CA CYS A 210 -3.93 11.99 -8.23
C CYS A 210 -2.49 11.46 -8.40
N PHE A 211 -2.30 10.22 -8.82
CA PHE A 211 -0.96 9.67 -9.00
C PHE A 211 -0.13 10.41 -10.06
N SER A 212 -0.76 10.90 -11.12
CA SER A 212 -0.06 11.64 -12.19
C SER A 212 0.50 12.98 -11.72
N VAL A 213 -0.17 13.67 -10.80
CA VAL A 213 0.26 14.99 -10.29
C VAL A 213 1.25 14.91 -9.14
N LEU A 214 1.52 13.70 -8.60
CA LEU A 214 2.50 13.50 -7.53
C LEU A 214 3.92 13.83 -7.95
N LYS A 215 4.33 13.31 -9.11
CA LYS A 215 5.65 13.57 -9.69
C LYS A 215 5.50 13.68 -11.21
N PRO A 216 4.89 14.76 -11.73
CA PRO A 216 4.46 14.83 -13.13
C PRO A 216 5.62 14.68 -14.13
N PHE A 217 6.82 15.12 -13.75
CA PHE A 217 8.02 14.93 -14.59
C PHE A 217 8.57 13.50 -14.50
N GLU A 218 8.70 12.95 -13.29
CA GLU A 218 9.22 11.59 -13.09
C GLU A 218 8.25 10.53 -13.62
N GLN A 219 6.95 10.65 -13.33
CA GLN A 219 5.89 9.73 -13.77
C GLN A 219 5.47 9.94 -15.22
N GLY A 220 5.77 11.11 -15.79
CA GLY A 220 5.54 11.43 -17.19
C GLY A 220 6.78 11.15 -18.04
N ILE A 221 7.50 12.21 -18.40
CA ILE A 221 8.55 12.16 -19.43
C ILE A 221 9.70 11.25 -19.03
N GLU A 222 10.21 11.37 -17.80
CA GLU A 222 11.42 10.64 -17.38
C GLU A 222 11.19 9.13 -17.33
N LYS A 223 10.03 8.69 -16.83
CA LYS A 223 9.62 7.28 -16.82
C LYS A 223 9.69 6.65 -18.21
N TYR A 224 9.08 7.27 -19.21
CA TYR A 224 9.09 6.73 -20.57
C TYR A 224 10.46 6.84 -21.23
N VAL A 225 11.21 7.92 -20.98
CA VAL A 225 12.60 8.04 -21.45
C VAL A 225 13.47 6.91 -20.88
N ASN A 226 13.36 6.63 -19.57
CA ASN A 226 14.07 5.54 -18.92
C ASN A 226 13.62 4.17 -19.43
N PHE A 227 12.33 3.99 -19.73
CA PHE A 227 11.82 2.78 -20.36
C PHE A 227 12.46 2.52 -21.71
N PHE A 228 12.40 3.48 -22.64
CA PHE A 228 13.01 3.32 -23.96
C PHE A 228 14.53 3.17 -23.89
N LYS A 229 15.22 3.82 -22.94
CA LYS A 229 16.66 3.59 -22.72
C LYS A 229 16.99 2.15 -22.34
N ASN A 230 16.10 1.47 -21.62
CA ASN A 230 16.32 0.12 -21.10
C ASN A 230 15.50 -0.97 -21.84
N ILE A 231 14.92 -0.66 -23.00
CA ILE A 231 13.97 -1.55 -23.68
C ILE A 231 14.58 -2.89 -24.14
N GLU A 232 15.90 -2.95 -24.32
CA GLU A 232 16.61 -4.19 -24.66
C GLU A 232 16.80 -5.12 -23.44
N ASN A 233 16.61 -4.59 -22.22
CA ASN A 233 16.68 -5.38 -20.98
C ASN A 233 15.30 -5.97 -20.67
N LYS A 234 15.09 -7.22 -21.11
CA LYS A 234 13.83 -7.95 -20.91
C LYS A 234 13.35 -7.93 -19.45
N LYS A 235 14.24 -8.14 -18.47
CA LYS A 235 13.87 -8.13 -17.05
C LYS A 235 13.39 -6.75 -16.59
N PHE A 236 13.98 -5.67 -17.10
CA PHE A 236 13.52 -4.32 -16.82
C PHE A 236 12.14 -4.06 -17.42
N VAL A 237 11.96 -4.42 -18.69
CA VAL A 237 10.70 -4.24 -19.44
C VAL A 237 9.56 -5.02 -18.79
N ASP A 238 9.77 -6.30 -18.47
CA ASP A 238 8.75 -7.14 -17.82
C ASP A 238 8.34 -6.55 -16.47
N ASN A 239 9.30 -6.11 -15.64
CA ASN A 239 9.00 -5.48 -14.36
C ASN A 239 8.25 -4.15 -14.53
N PHE A 240 8.65 -3.32 -15.49
CA PHE A 240 7.98 -2.06 -15.78
C PHE A 240 6.52 -2.30 -16.13
N LEU A 241 6.27 -3.21 -17.07
CA LEU A 241 4.91 -3.52 -17.52
C LEU A 241 4.06 -4.19 -16.45
N ARG A 242 4.64 -5.00 -15.56
CA ARG A 242 3.93 -5.53 -14.37
C ARG A 242 3.47 -4.42 -13.44
N VAL A 243 4.31 -3.41 -13.20
CA VAL A 243 3.95 -2.22 -12.40
C VAL A 243 2.90 -1.38 -13.12
N GLU A 244 3.00 -1.18 -14.43
CA GLU A 244 1.96 -0.48 -15.21
C GLU A 244 0.63 -1.21 -15.17
N LYS A 245 0.63 -2.54 -15.29
CA LYS A 245 -0.57 -3.37 -15.17
C LYS A 245 -1.21 -3.25 -13.79
N TRP A 246 -0.40 -3.19 -12.73
CA TRP A 246 -0.88 -2.94 -11.36
C TRP A 246 -1.45 -1.53 -11.20
N LEU A 247 -0.76 -0.50 -11.71
CA LEU A 247 -1.29 0.85 -11.72
C LEU A 247 -2.63 0.88 -12.46
N GLY A 248 -2.73 0.13 -13.57
CA GLY A 248 -3.92 -0.11 -14.40
C GLY A 248 -5.11 -0.80 -13.71
N ASP A 249 -4.90 -1.40 -12.54
CA ASP A 249 -5.89 -2.21 -11.83
C ASP A 249 -6.25 -1.56 -10.49
N THR A 250 -6.88 -0.39 -10.59
CA THR A 250 -7.41 0.37 -9.46
C THR A 250 -8.92 0.13 -9.31
N PRO A 251 -9.39 -0.44 -8.18
CA PRO A 251 -10.82 -0.52 -7.91
C PRO A 251 -11.40 0.85 -7.53
N PRO A 252 -12.72 1.08 -7.70
CA PRO A 252 -13.38 2.26 -7.15
C PRO A 252 -13.36 2.20 -5.61
N ILE A 253 -13.45 3.37 -4.96
CA ILE A 253 -13.58 3.47 -3.49
C ILE A 253 -15.04 3.80 -3.16
N PRO A 254 -15.68 3.15 -2.18
CA PRO A 254 -17.02 3.51 -1.74
C PRO A 254 -17.14 4.98 -1.37
N GLY A 255 -18.27 5.58 -1.74
CA GLY A 255 -18.53 7.00 -1.55
C GLY A 255 -18.42 7.45 -0.10
N GLU A 256 -19.15 6.81 0.81
CA GLU A 256 -19.16 7.18 2.22
C GLU A 256 -17.83 6.91 2.92
N LEU A 257 -17.16 5.79 2.60
CA LEU A 257 -15.79 5.53 3.05
C LEU A 257 -14.82 6.63 2.61
N PHE A 258 -14.87 7.05 1.34
CA PHE A 258 -14.03 8.13 0.84
C PHE A 258 -14.36 9.47 1.50
N ARG A 259 -15.66 9.79 1.63
CA ARG A 259 -16.14 10.99 2.31
C ARG A 259 -15.58 11.06 3.74
N GLN A 260 -15.77 9.99 4.51
CA GLN A 260 -15.30 9.90 5.88
C GLN A 260 -13.77 9.97 5.94
N TRP A 261 -13.05 9.29 5.03
CA TRP A 261 -11.59 9.33 5.00
C TRP A 261 -11.07 10.76 4.83
N ILE A 262 -11.60 11.50 3.85
CA ILE A 262 -11.16 12.86 3.56
C ILE A 262 -11.53 13.81 4.71
N LYS A 263 -12.77 13.75 5.20
CA LYS A 263 -13.25 14.65 6.26
C LYS A 263 -12.52 14.37 7.57
N ASP A 264 -12.54 13.13 8.03
CA ASP A 264 -12.06 12.77 9.36
C ASP A 264 -10.53 12.80 9.44
N ILE A 265 -9.79 12.48 8.38
CA ILE A 265 -8.31 12.42 8.43
C ILE A 265 -7.65 13.69 7.90
N TYR A 266 -8.06 14.19 6.74
CA TYR A 266 -7.37 15.30 6.09
C TYR A 266 -7.92 16.67 6.46
N GLN A 267 -9.24 16.81 6.60
CA GLN A 267 -9.88 18.11 6.86
C GLN A 267 -9.98 18.42 8.35
N GLU A 268 -10.52 17.49 9.14
CA GLU A 268 -10.75 17.65 10.57
C GLU A 268 -9.70 16.96 11.46
N ASN A 269 -8.93 16.02 10.89
CA ASN A 269 -7.81 15.32 11.52
C ASN A 269 -8.17 14.68 12.87
N LEU A 270 -9.34 14.05 12.93
CA LEU A 270 -9.99 13.50 14.11
C LEU A 270 -9.28 12.27 14.67
N LEU A 271 -8.65 11.44 13.82
CA LEU A 271 -7.99 10.19 14.26
C LEU A 271 -6.86 10.46 15.25
N ILE A 272 -5.88 11.29 14.87
CA ILE A 272 -4.74 11.64 15.73
C ILE A 272 -5.16 12.44 16.99
N GLN A 273 -6.34 13.07 16.94
CA GLN A 273 -6.92 13.81 18.06
C GLN A 273 -7.73 12.92 19.03
N ASN A 274 -7.89 11.62 18.75
CA ASN A 274 -8.81 10.72 19.48
C ASN A 274 -10.26 11.27 19.50
N LYS A 275 -10.74 11.75 18.35
CA LYS A 275 -12.08 12.31 18.14
C LYS A 275 -12.88 11.61 17.02
N MET A 276 -12.24 10.68 16.30
CA MET A 276 -12.87 9.94 15.21
C MET A 276 -13.75 8.82 15.76
N TYR A 277 -14.93 8.65 15.18
CA TYR A 277 -15.85 7.56 15.51
C TYR A 277 -15.91 6.54 14.37
N VAL A 278 -15.98 5.26 14.74
CA VAL A 278 -16.22 4.13 13.83
C VAL A 278 -17.22 3.21 14.52
N GLY A 279 -18.33 2.87 13.87
CA GLY A 279 -19.39 2.04 14.46
C GLY A 279 -20.00 2.61 15.74
N GLY A 280 -20.10 3.95 15.83
CA GLY A 280 -20.55 4.64 17.05
C GLY A 280 -19.56 4.59 18.23
N SER A 281 -18.39 3.97 18.04
CA SER A 281 -17.34 3.88 19.07
C SER A 281 -16.23 4.90 18.80
N LEU A 282 -15.83 5.61 19.86
CA LEU A 282 -14.74 6.58 19.79
C LEU A 282 -13.39 5.85 19.72
N ILE A 283 -12.58 6.20 18.72
CA ILE A 283 -11.20 5.70 18.60
C ILE A 283 -10.31 6.41 19.62
N ASP A 284 -9.63 5.61 20.44
CA ASP A 284 -8.59 6.07 21.36
C ASP A 284 -7.27 5.35 21.06
N LEU A 285 -6.35 6.06 20.42
CA LEU A 285 -5.02 5.55 20.08
C LEU A 285 -4.22 5.11 21.33
N LYS A 286 -4.55 5.60 22.53
CA LYS A 286 -3.91 5.15 23.77
C LYS A 286 -4.23 3.70 24.13
N LYS A 287 -5.30 3.12 23.56
CA LYS A 287 -5.61 1.69 23.71
C LYS A 287 -4.67 0.77 22.92
N ILE A 288 -3.95 1.30 21.94
CA ILE A 288 -2.89 0.56 21.24
C ILE A 288 -1.69 0.44 22.20
N ASN A 289 -1.67 -0.63 22.98
CA ASN A 289 -0.70 -0.91 24.05
C ASN A 289 0.22 -2.11 23.77
N MET A 290 -0.10 -2.89 22.74
CA MET A 290 0.73 -3.99 22.25
C MET A 290 1.98 -3.48 21.51
N PRO A 291 2.98 -4.34 21.24
CA PRO A 291 4.14 -3.96 20.47
C PRO A 291 3.79 -3.30 19.12
N LEU A 292 4.41 -2.14 18.84
CA LEU A 292 4.20 -1.37 17.61
C LEU A 292 5.49 -1.25 16.80
N PHE A 293 5.42 -1.59 15.52
CA PHE A 293 6.48 -1.32 14.55
C PHE A 293 6.00 -0.37 13.46
N THR A 294 6.47 0.88 13.47
CA THR A 294 6.13 1.89 12.46
C THR A 294 7.25 2.02 11.43
N GLN A 295 6.91 1.91 10.13
CA GLN A 295 7.84 2.05 9.02
C GLN A 295 7.47 3.26 8.16
N VAL A 296 8.45 4.12 7.89
CA VAL A 296 8.27 5.38 7.16
C VAL A 296 9.35 5.55 6.10
N ALA A 297 8.99 6.12 4.94
CA ALA A 297 9.89 6.31 3.80
C ALA A 297 10.22 7.80 3.66
N VAL A 298 11.51 8.15 3.65
CA VAL A 298 11.94 9.57 3.56
C VAL A 298 11.50 10.20 2.23
N GLY A 299 11.54 9.44 1.14
CA GLY A 299 11.14 9.89 -0.20
C GLY A 299 9.69 9.56 -0.53
N ASP A 300 8.83 9.43 0.48
CA ASP A 300 7.41 9.18 0.28
C ASP A 300 6.71 10.47 -0.14
N HIS A 301 6.28 10.50 -1.40
CA HIS A 301 5.54 11.63 -1.97
C HIS A 301 4.02 11.40 -1.95
N LEU A 302 3.55 10.20 -1.56
CA LEU A 302 2.13 9.89 -1.44
C LEU A 302 1.63 10.14 0.00
N VAL A 303 2.42 9.72 0.99
CA VAL A 303 2.15 9.92 2.42
C VAL A 303 3.43 10.40 3.07
N SER A 304 3.53 11.69 3.40
CA SER A 304 4.80 12.22 3.91
C SER A 304 5.17 11.60 5.27
N PRO A 305 6.46 11.52 5.62
CA PRO A 305 6.89 11.04 6.94
C PRO A 305 6.19 11.73 8.11
N GLU A 306 5.93 13.03 7.99
CA GLU A 306 5.28 13.86 8.99
C GLU A 306 3.82 13.46 9.22
N CYS A 307 3.17 12.83 8.23
CA CYS A 307 1.83 12.25 8.35
C CYS A 307 1.85 10.93 9.15
N SER A 308 2.86 10.09 8.92
CA SER A 308 2.93 8.73 9.48
C SER A 308 3.56 8.64 10.86
N MET A 309 4.66 9.38 11.10
CA MET A 309 5.43 9.33 12.36
C MET A 309 4.62 9.65 13.63
N PRO A 310 3.61 10.54 13.62
CA PRO A 310 2.81 10.86 14.81
C PRO A 310 2.17 9.65 15.49
N LEU A 311 1.84 8.57 14.76
CA LEU A 311 1.32 7.34 15.34
C LEU A 311 2.19 6.82 16.49
N HIS A 312 3.51 6.80 16.28
CA HIS A 312 4.47 6.29 17.27
C HIS A 312 4.37 7.03 18.62
N TYR A 313 4.02 8.32 18.61
CA TYR A 313 3.90 9.13 19.81
C TYR A 313 2.48 9.14 20.39
N ALA A 314 1.48 8.93 19.53
CA ALA A 314 0.08 8.95 19.91
C ALA A 314 -0.35 7.70 20.70
N VAL A 315 0.23 6.53 20.38
CA VAL A 315 -0.15 5.26 21.01
C VAL A 315 0.22 5.15 22.49
N GLY A 316 -0.41 4.21 23.19
CA GLY A 316 -0.14 3.87 24.60
C GLY A 316 0.98 2.86 24.80
N SER A 317 1.45 2.21 23.73
CA SER A 317 2.49 1.18 23.79
C SER A 317 3.84 1.70 24.30
N GLU A 318 4.45 0.93 25.19
CA GLU A 318 5.81 1.13 25.68
C GLU A 318 6.85 0.38 24.82
N ASP A 319 6.49 -0.76 24.23
CA ASP A 319 7.31 -1.49 23.25
C ASP A 319 7.00 -0.99 21.83
N LYS A 320 7.68 0.08 21.43
CA LYS A 320 7.47 0.68 20.11
C LYS A 320 8.76 0.99 19.40
N THR A 321 8.80 0.66 18.12
CA THR A 321 9.92 0.90 17.22
C THR A 321 9.46 1.76 16.05
N LEU A 322 10.19 2.83 15.76
CA LEU A 322 10.02 3.63 14.55
C LEU A 322 11.25 3.45 13.65
N LYS A 323 11.03 3.03 12.41
CA LYS A 323 12.06 2.89 11.39
C LYS A 323 11.80 3.81 10.21
N ILE A 324 12.85 4.50 9.80
CA ILE A 324 12.83 5.44 8.68
C ILE A 324 13.79 4.90 7.61
N TYR A 325 13.31 4.73 6.39
CA TYR A 325 14.06 4.15 5.29
C TYR A 325 14.25 5.14 4.13
N PRO A 326 15.44 5.20 3.51
CA PRO A 326 15.73 6.09 2.37
C PRO A 326 15.17 5.53 1.06
N THR A 327 13.85 5.45 0.97
CA THR A 327 13.09 4.96 -0.20
C THR A 327 11.80 5.76 -0.36
N GLY A 328 11.03 5.49 -1.41
CA GLY A 328 9.69 6.05 -1.60
C GLY A 328 8.58 5.08 -1.19
N HIS A 329 7.31 5.50 -1.34
CA HIS A 329 6.12 4.77 -0.90
C HIS A 329 6.10 3.29 -1.33
N VAL A 330 6.08 3.04 -2.64
CA VAL A 330 6.12 1.69 -3.22
C VAL A 330 7.48 1.04 -3.00
N GLY A 331 8.54 1.83 -2.99
CA GLY A 331 9.90 1.35 -2.72
C GLY A 331 10.05 0.77 -1.31
N MET A 332 9.17 1.10 -0.37
CA MET A 332 9.14 0.49 0.95
C MET A 332 8.78 -1.00 0.89
N ILE A 333 7.88 -1.37 -0.03
CA ILE A 333 7.31 -2.73 -0.09
C ILE A 333 7.79 -3.56 -1.28
N ALA A 334 8.14 -2.92 -2.41
CA ALA A 334 8.43 -3.59 -3.68
C ALA A 334 9.76 -3.11 -4.28
N SER A 335 10.85 -3.18 -3.51
CA SER A 335 12.21 -2.82 -3.97
C SER A 335 13.30 -3.74 -3.45
N SER A 336 14.49 -3.67 -4.03
CA SER A 336 15.66 -4.38 -3.49
C SER A 336 16.03 -3.93 -2.08
N LEU A 337 15.85 -2.65 -1.73
CA LEU A 337 16.05 -2.19 -0.34
C LEU A 337 15.03 -2.83 0.60
N SER A 338 13.78 -2.96 0.14
CA SER A 338 12.73 -3.62 0.90
C SER A 338 13.13 -5.04 1.28
N GLN A 339 13.53 -5.83 0.28
CA GLN A 339 13.87 -7.24 0.41
C GLN A 339 15.14 -7.49 1.25
N ASN A 340 16.14 -6.61 1.15
CA ASN A 340 17.44 -6.81 1.80
C ASN A 340 17.58 -6.11 3.15
N LYS A 341 16.64 -5.20 3.52
CA LYS A 341 16.73 -4.43 4.75
C LYS A 341 15.40 -4.25 5.47
N VAL A 342 14.37 -3.73 4.80
CA VAL A 342 13.08 -3.42 5.45
C VAL A 342 12.43 -4.69 6.00
N LEU A 343 12.31 -5.73 5.16
CA LEU A 343 11.70 -7.02 5.51
C LEU A 343 12.53 -7.84 6.50
N PRO A 344 13.87 -7.95 6.37
CA PRO A 344 14.68 -8.60 7.39
C PRO A 344 14.65 -7.91 8.76
N GLU A 345 14.63 -6.58 8.81
CA GLU A 345 14.49 -5.86 10.08
C GLU A 345 13.10 -6.06 10.71
N LEU A 346 12.04 -6.00 9.90
CA LEU A 346 10.68 -6.28 10.33
C LEU A 346 10.53 -7.72 10.83
N GLY A 347 10.99 -8.69 10.03
CA GLY A 347 10.84 -10.10 10.34
C GLY A 347 11.61 -10.49 11.60
N LYS A 348 12.82 -9.95 11.81
CA LYS A 348 13.53 -10.12 13.09
C LYS A 348 12.72 -9.56 14.26
N TRP A 349 12.18 -8.35 14.14
CA TRP A 349 11.35 -7.75 15.19
C TRP A 349 10.10 -8.58 15.50
N LEU A 350 9.50 -9.16 14.46
CA LEU A 350 8.28 -9.96 14.56
C LEU A 350 8.57 -11.36 15.12
N GLU A 351 9.68 -11.99 14.73
CA GLU A 351 10.14 -13.30 15.22
C GLU A 351 10.32 -13.29 16.74
N GLU A 352 10.92 -12.23 17.30
CA GLU A 352 11.10 -12.05 18.74
C GLU A 352 9.76 -12.02 19.51
N ARG A 353 8.63 -11.86 18.81
CA ARG A 353 7.28 -11.66 19.37
C ARG A 353 6.22 -12.64 18.86
N SER A 354 6.58 -13.63 18.02
CA SER A 354 5.62 -14.50 17.32
C SER A 354 5.57 -15.94 17.78
#